data_AF-A0A5Q4GKQ1-F1
#
_entry.id   AF-A0A5Q4GKQ1-F1
#
_cell.length_a   1.000
_cell.length_b   1.000
_cell.length_c   1.000
_cell.angle_alpha   90.00
_cell.angle_beta   90.00
_cell.angle_gamma   90.00
#
_symmetry.space_group_name_H-M   'P 1'
#
loop_
_entity.id
_entity.type
_entity.pdbx_description
1 polymer ?
#
loop_
_entity_poly.entity_id
_entity_poly.type
_entity_poly.pdbx_seq_one_letter_code
_entity_poly.pdbx_strand_id
1 'polypeptide(L)'
;YARSSPIEFAEGLQGHLLMTHGMLDDNVFYQDVARLAQRLIELEKENWELASYPLERHGFQHPSSWLDQYRRILKLFERTIGEAP
;
A
#
# COMPACT_ATOMS: atom_id res chain seq x y z
N TYR A 1 11.02 17.49 -8.49
CA TYR A 1 10.47 16.11 -8.43
C TYR A 1 11.16 15.26 -7.38
N ALA A 2 12.49 15.08 -7.39
CA ALA A 2 13.19 14.22 -6.41
C ALA A 2 12.83 14.49 -4.93
N ARG A 3 12.83 15.77 -4.52
CA ARG A 3 12.50 16.16 -3.13
C ARG A 3 11.11 15.72 -2.63
N SER A 4 10.16 15.47 -3.53
CA SER A 4 8.77 15.17 -3.18
C SER A 4 8.35 13.75 -3.55
N SER A 5 9.28 12.91 -4.02
CA SER A 5 8.98 11.55 -4.46
C SER A 5 9.14 10.58 -3.30
N PRO A 6 8.08 9.89 -2.83
CA PRO A 6 8.16 9.00 -1.66
C PRO A 6 9.19 7.88 -1.78
N ILE A 7 9.47 7.40 -3.01
CA ILE A 7 10.45 6.35 -3.26
C ILE A 7 11.88 6.74 -2.84
N GLU A 8 12.20 8.04 -2.86
CA GLU A 8 13.51 8.58 -2.44
C GLU A 8 13.69 8.53 -0.91
N PHE A 9 12.61 8.28 -0.17
CA PHE A 9 12.59 8.22 1.30
C PHE A 9 12.29 6.81 1.83
N ALA A 10 12.20 5.80 0.96
CA ALA A 10 11.84 4.43 1.33
C ALA A 10 12.82 3.81 2.36
N GLU A 11 14.08 4.21 2.35
CA GLU A 11 15.08 3.78 3.34
C GLU A 11 14.69 4.18 4.77
N GLY A 12 14.06 5.34 4.92
CA GLY A 12 13.58 5.86 6.20
C GLY A 12 12.28 5.21 6.70
N LEU A 13 11.71 4.23 5.98
CA LEU A 13 10.50 3.56 6.43
C LEU A 13 10.74 2.84 7.77
N GLN A 14 9.94 3.22 8.77
CA GLN A 14 9.84 2.63 10.09
C GLN A 14 8.39 2.19 10.35
N GLY A 15 8.21 1.13 11.14
CA GLY A 15 6.88 0.60 11.45
C GLY A 15 6.31 -0.28 10.34
N HIS A 16 5.00 -0.24 10.15
CA HIS A 16 4.26 -1.10 9.23
C HIS A 16 3.59 -0.29 8.11
N LEU A 17 3.65 -0.79 6.88
CA LEU A 17 3.06 -0.16 5.70
C LEU A 17 2.06 -1.09 5.02
N LEU A 18 0.87 -0.59 4.72
CA LEU A 18 -0.08 -1.24 3.82
C LEU A 18 -0.27 -0.36 2.59
N MET A 19 0.02 -0.89 1.41
CA MET A 19 -0.25 -0.26 0.12
C MET A 19 -1.46 -0.95 -0.52
N THR A 20 -2.50 -0.20 -0.87
CA THR A 20 -3.70 -0.73 -1.55
C THR A 20 -3.85 -0.01 -2.87
N HIS A 21 -3.87 -0.73 -4.00
CA HIS A 21 -3.90 -0.08 -5.32
C HIS A 21 -4.69 -0.87 -6.37
N GLY A 22 -5.45 -0.16 -7.20
CA GLY A 22 -6.15 -0.73 -8.35
C GLY A 22 -5.20 -0.98 -9.53
N MET A 23 -5.24 -2.17 -10.13
CA MET A 23 -4.35 -2.49 -11.26
C MET A 23 -4.80 -1.84 -12.58
N LEU A 24 -6.06 -1.37 -12.66
CA LEU A 24 -6.62 -0.68 -13.82
C LEU A 24 -6.66 0.84 -13.64
N ASP A 25 -5.98 1.37 -12.61
CA ASP A 25 -5.90 2.82 -12.38
C ASP A 25 -5.14 3.50 -13.52
N ASP A 26 -5.85 4.38 -14.22
CA ASP A 26 -5.37 5.19 -15.34
C ASP A 26 -5.15 6.68 -14.97
N ASN A 27 -5.38 7.04 -13.70
CA ASN A 27 -5.09 8.36 -13.14
C ASN A 27 -3.77 8.35 -12.35
N VAL A 28 -3.61 7.36 -11.45
CA VAL A 28 -2.39 7.11 -10.68
C VAL A 28 -1.91 5.70 -10.99
N PHE A 29 -0.98 5.59 -11.93
CA PHE A 29 -0.62 4.30 -12.51
C PHE A 29 -0.08 3.30 -11.48
N TYR A 30 -0.51 2.05 -11.61
CA TYR A 30 -0.04 0.93 -10.78
C TYR A 30 1.50 0.75 -10.81
N GLN A 31 2.18 1.25 -11.84
CA GLN A 31 3.64 1.23 -11.90
C GLN A 31 4.29 1.93 -10.70
N ASP A 32 3.66 2.95 -10.12
CA ASP A 32 4.22 3.68 -8.99
C ASP A 32 4.34 2.78 -7.75
N VAL A 33 3.28 2.02 -7.42
CA VAL A 33 3.32 1.09 -6.28
C VAL A 33 4.24 -0.10 -6.55
N ALA A 34 4.31 -0.58 -7.80
CA ALA A 34 5.23 -1.65 -8.18
C ALA A 34 6.71 -1.24 -8.03
N ARG A 35 7.06 0.01 -8.41
CA ARG A 35 8.40 0.56 -8.22
C ARG A 35 8.75 0.75 -6.75
N LEU A 36 7.80 1.20 -5.94
CA LEU A 36 8.00 1.31 -4.50
C LEU A 36 8.21 -0.06 -3.86
N ALA A 37 7.43 -1.07 -4.23
CA ALA A 37 7.60 -2.45 -3.77
C ALA A 37 9.00 -2.99 -4.12
N GLN A 38 9.46 -2.82 -5.37
CA GLN A 38 10.81 -3.20 -5.77
C GLN A 38 11.88 -2.50 -4.92
N ARG A 39 11.71 -1.20 -4.65
CA ARG A 39 12.65 -0.45 -3.81
C ARG A 39 12.66 -0.95 -2.36
N LEU A 40 11.52 -1.33 -1.80
CA LEU A 40 11.43 -1.90 -0.45
C LEU A 40 12.09 -3.29 -0.37
N ILE A 41 12.01 -4.09 -1.44
CA ILE A 41 12.73 -5.37 -1.56
C ILE A 41 14.24 -5.15 -1.56
N GLU A 42 14.75 -4.20 -2.36
CA GLU A 42 16.18 -3.86 -2.42
C GLU A 42 16.74 -3.36 -1.08
N LEU A 43 15.88 -2.74 -0.27
CA LEU A 43 16.21 -2.24 1.06
C LEU A 43 15.94 -3.29 2.17
N GLU A 44 15.59 -4.51 1.80
CA GLU A 44 15.30 -5.63 2.72
C GLU A 44 14.27 -5.26 3.80
N LYS A 45 13.29 -4.41 3.45
CA LYS A 45 12.19 -4.06 4.36
C LYS A 45 11.23 -5.23 4.45
N GLU A 46 10.84 -5.60 5.67
CA GLU A 46 9.97 -6.76 5.91
C GLU A 46 8.53 -6.37 6.32
N ASN A 47 8.35 -5.18 6.93
CA ASN A 47 7.08 -4.76 7.52
C ASN A 47 6.19 -4.00 6.53
N TRP A 48 5.98 -4.55 5.35
CA TRP A 48 5.09 -3.96 4.35
C TRP A 48 4.23 -5.01 3.64
N GLU A 49 3.04 -4.58 3.22
CA GLU A 49 2.11 -5.39 2.44
C GLU A 49 1.61 -4.59 1.23
N LEU A 50 1.45 -5.28 0.10
CA LEU A 50 0.78 -4.75 -1.09
C LEU A 50 -0.49 -5.56 -1.37
N ALA A 51 -1.64 -4.91 -1.27
CA ALA A 51 -2.93 -5.42 -1.71
C ALA A 51 -3.27 -4.86 -3.10
N SER A 52 -3.12 -5.69 -4.12
CA SER A 52 -3.44 -5.38 -5.51
C SER A 52 -4.88 -5.74 -5.84
N TYR A 53 -5.63 -4.80 -6.39
CA TYR A 53 -7.04 -4.99 -6.76
C TYR A 53 -7.20 -5.05 -8.29
N PRO A 54 -7.33 -6.25 -8.89
CA PRO A 54 -7.17 -6.43 -10.34
C PRO A 54 -8.23 -5.76 -11.21
N LEU A 55 -9.42 -5.54 -10.66
CA LEU A 55 -10.56 -4.96 -11.39
C LEU A 55 -10.83 -3.50 -11.01
N GLU A 56 -10.09 -2.95 -10.06
CA GLU A 56 -10.29 -1.58 -9.58
C GLU A 56 -9.44 -0.59 -10.37
N ARG A 57 -10.02 0.60 -10.58
CA ARG A 57 -9.35 1.79 -11.10
C ARG A 57 -8.91 2.68 -9.92
N HIS A 58 -8.87 3.99 -10.12
CA HIS A 58 -8.58 4.96 -9.04
C HIS A 58 -9.62 4.95 -7.92
N GLY A 59 -10.90 4.81 -8.28
CA GLY A 59 -12.00 4.67 -7.32
C GLY A 59 -12.46 3.22 -7.25
N PHE A 60 -12.64 2.71 -6.05
CA PHE A 60 -13.15 1.36 -5.83
C PHE A 60 -14.65 1.31 -6.20
N GLN A 61 -15.05 0.31 -6.97
CA GLN A 61 -16.44 0.10 -7.41
C GLN A 61 -17.01 -1.23 -6.93
N HIS A 62 -16.20 -2.28 -6.81
CA HIS A 62 -16.72 -3.58 -6.40
C HIS A 62 -16.84 -3.62 -4.87
N PRO A 63 -18.03 -3.94 -4.32
CA PRO A 63 -18.22 -4.00 -2.87
C PRO A 63 -17.29 -4.98 -2.16
N SER A 64 -16.88 -6.06 -2.83
CA SER A 64 -15.90 -7.02 -2.31
C SER A 64 -14.52 -6.39 -2.12
N SER A 65 -14.04 -5.59 -3.07
CA SER A 65 -12.77 -4.85 -2.97
C SER A 65 -12.82 -3.85 -1.82
N TRP A 66 -13.92 -3.09 -1.69
CA TRP A 66 -14.14 -2.16 -0.58
C TRP A 66 -14.04 -2.87 0.78
N LEU A 67 -14.75 -3.99 0.92
CA LEU A 67 -14.79 -4.75 2.17
C LEU A 67 -13.40 -5.30 2.54
N ASP A 68 -12.67 -5.84 1.56
CA ASP A 68 -11.31 -6.35 1.78
C ASP A 68 -10.35 -5.23 2.19
N GLN A 69 -10.36 -4.09 1.48
CA GLN A 69 -9.51 -2.93 1.78
C GLN A 69 -9.74 -2.43 3.21
N TYR A 70 -11.00 -2.19 3.59
CA TYR A 70 -11.31 -1.71 4.94
C TYR A 70 -10.94 -2.71 6.03
N ARG A 71 -11.10 -4.02 5.79
CA ARG A 71 -10.67 -5.06 6.74
C ARG A 71 -9.16 -5.08 6.92
N ARG A 72 -8.39 -4.88 5.85
CA ARG A 72 -6.91 -4.81 5.94
C ARG A 72 -6.45 -3.58 6.70
N ILE A 73 -7.07 -2.42 6.44
CA ILE A 73 -6.81 -1.19 7.18
C ILE A 73 -7.09 -1.38 8.68
N LEU A 74 -8.26 -1.94 9.02
CA LEU A 74 -8.62 -2.21 10.42
C LEU A 74 -7.62 -3.16 11.08
N LYS A 75 -7.29 -4.28 10.42
CA LYS A 75 -6.30 -5.26 10.92
C LYS A 75 -4.92 -4.64 11.13
N LEU A 76 -4.49 -3.74 10.23
CA LEU A 76 -3.23 -3.02 10.40
C LEU A 76 -3.28 -2.21 11.70
N PHE A 77 -4.31 -1.39 11.88
CA PHE A 77 -4.45 -0.56 13.08
C PHE A 77 -4.53 -1.38 14.36
N GLU A 78 -5.35 -2.42 14.41
CA GLU A 78 -5.46 -3.30 15.58
C GLU A 78 -4.11 -3.92 15.97
N ARG A 79 -3.29 -4.32 15.00
CA ARG A 79 -1.98 -4.95 15.26
C ARG A 79 -0.90 -3.96 15.65
N THR A 80 -1.00 -2.69 15.23
CA THR A 80 0.11 -1.73 15.37
C THR A 80 -0.14 -0.67 16.43
N ILE A 81 -1.38 -0.21 16.58
CA ILE A 81 -1.75 0.92 17.45
C ILE A 81 -3.02 0.65 18.28
N GLY A 82 -3.69 -0.49 18.08
CA GLY A 82 -4.80 -0.92 18.92
C GLY A 82 -4.31 -1.22 20.34
N GLU A 83 -5.14 -0.95 21.34
CA GLU A 83 -4.89 -1.44 22.69
C GLU A 83 -4.88 -2.97 22.67
N ALA A 84 -3.87 -3.58 23.30
CA ALA A 84 -3.86 -5.02 23.49
C ALA A 84 -5.12 -5.44 24.27
N PRO A 85 -5.74 -6.59 23.95
CA PRO A 85 -6.87 -7.09 24.72
C PRO A 85 -6.50 -7.33 26.20
#